data_AF-L1J671-F1
#
_entry.id   AF-L1J671-F1
#
_cell.length_a   1.000
_cell.length_b   1.000
_cell.length_c   1.000
_cell.angle_alpha   90.00
_cell.angle_beta   90.00
_cell.angle_gamma   90.00
#
_symmetry.space_group_name_H-M   'P 1'
#
loop_
_entity.id
_entity.type
_entity.pdbx_description
1 polymer ?
#
loop_
_entity_poly.entity_id
_entity_poly.type
_entity_poly.pdbx_seq_one_letter_code
_entity_poly.pdbx_strand_id
1 'polypeptide(L)'
;YSAIIDVRSPSEYQDDHIPGSINLPVLSDEQRHEVGRKLHRADHFAGRRLGASLISNNIATIIQNYFMDKPKDWRPLIYCWRGGQRSNSLAYVLAMVIGYRVCVLDRGYLTYRNHIISQISSFSDCIKAKVITGPTGCGKTKLLHFLSSCGEQILDLEGLANHKGGSILGGIDLPQPPQKLFETRIAQVMRTFDFNRTVWIEDEAATIGKLHIPRKLWEAMLSSPRYFVRLPFNERV
;
A
#
# COMPACT_ATOMS: atom_id res chain seq x y z
N TYR A 1 -3.61 18.42 0.62
CA TYR A 1 -5.06 18.13 0.58
C TYR A 1 -5.56 17.97 1.99
N SER A 2 -6.81 18.34 2.28
CA SER A 2 -7.41 18.17 3.61
C SER A 2 -7.66 16.70 3.94
N ALA A 3 -7.92 15.88 2.91
CA ALA A 3 -7.92 14.42 2.99
C ALA A 3 -7.66 13.79 1.62
N ILE A 4 -7.27 12.52 1.62
CA ILE A 4 -7.22 11.67 0.43
C ILE A 4 -8.35 10.65 0.57
N ILE A 5 -9.29 10.62 -0.37
CA ILE A 5 -10.48 9.76 -0.33
C ILE A 5 -10.38 8.68 -1.39
N ASP A 6 -10.37 7.44 -0.95
CA ASP A 6 -10.55 6.26 -1.80
C ASP A 6 -12.03 5.90 -1.86
N VAL A 7 -12.63 6.02 -3.04
CA VAL A 7 -14.05 5.66 -3.24
C VAL A 7 -14.24 4.24 -3.80
N ARG A 8 -13.18 3.44 -3.88
CA ARG A 8 -13.27 2.02 -4.25
C ARG A 8 -13.98 1.22 -3.16
N SER A 9 -14.37 -0.01 -3.50
CA SER A 9 -15.05 -0.88 -2.53
C SER A 9 -14.11 -1.30 -1.38
N PRO A 10 -14.65 -1.75 -0.24
CA PRO A 10 -13.83 -2.12 0.92
C PRO A 10 -12.75 -3.17 0.61
N SER A 11 -13.07 -4.20 -0.17
CA SER A 11 -12.07 -5.20 -0.59
C SER A 11 -10.94 -4.61 -1.44
N GLU A 12 -11.25 -3.68 -2.35
CA GLU A 12 -10.24 -2.99 -3.17
C GLU A 12 -9.30 -2.13 -2.32
N TYR A 13 -9.82 -1.53 -1.23
CA TYR A 13 -9.05 -0.71 -0.29
C TYR A 13 -8.16 -1.57 0.63
N GLN A 14 -8.68 -2.70 1.11
CA GLN A 14 -7.92 -3.66 1.92
C GLN A 14 -6.78 -4.33 1.14
N ASP A 15 -6.97 -4.55 -0.17
CA ASP A 15 -5.93 -5.12 -1.05
C ASP A 15 -4.68 -4.23 -1.12
N ASP A 16 -4.87 -2.92 -1.28
CA ASP A 16 -3.84 -1.86 -1.16
C ASP A 16 -4.51 -0.49 -1.33
N HIS A 17 -3.92 0.57 -0.80
CA HIS A 17 -4.45 1.93 -0.89
C HIS A 17 -3.34 2.97 -0.78
N ILE A 18 -3.65 4.23 -1.10
CA ILE A 18 -2.71 5.33 -0.88
C ILE A 18 -2.56 5.54 0.64
N PRO A 19 -1.34 5.55 1.21
CA PRO A 19 -1.15 5.75 2.63
C PRO A 19 -1.77 7.05 3.14
N GLY A 20 -2.46 6.96 4.27
CA GLY A 20 -3.19 8.09 4.86
C GLY A 20 -4.50 8.45 4.15
N SER A 21 -4.94 7.67 3.16
CA SER A 21 -6.29 7.81 2.61
C SER A 21 -7.35 7.25 3.56
N ILE A 22 -8.59 7.69 3.35
CA ILE A 22 -9.79 7.17 4.00
C ILE A 22 -10.67 6.50 2.95
N ASN A 23 -11.32 5.40 3.31
CA ASN A 23 -12.24 4.73 2.40
C ASN A 23 -13.67 5.25 2.57
N LEU A 24 -14.21 5.89 1.53
CA LEU A 24 -15.61 6.31 1.44
C LEU A 24 -16.23 5.66 0.19
N PRO A 25 -16.57 4.36 0.25
CA PRO A 25 -16.93 3.59 -0.92
C PRO A 25 -18.23 4.09 -1.56
N VAL A 26 -18.19 4.46 -2.85
CA VAL A 26 -19.41 4.77 -3.60
C VAL A 26 -20.17 3.52 -4.06
N LEU A 27 -19.57 2.33 -3.90
CA LEU A 27 -20.19 1.02 -4.08
C LEU A 27 -19.62 0.05 -3.03
N SER A 28 -20.49 -0.76 -2.41
CA SER A 28 -20.06 -1.93 -1.64
C SER A 28 -19.43 -2.99 -2.55
N ASP A 29 -18.84 -4.04 -1.96
CA ASP A 29 -18.28 -5.15 -2.72
C ASP A 29 -19.35 -5.89 -3.55
N GLU A 30 -20.53 -6.12 -2.96
CA GLU A 30 -21.69 -6.75 -3.60
C GLU A 30 -22.23 -5.88 -4.73
N GLN A 31 -22.41 -4.58 -4.46
CA GLN A 31 -22.89 -3.61 -5.45
C GLN A 31 -21.91 -3.49 -6.63
N ARG A 32 -20.61 -3.41 -6.34
CA ARG A 32 -19.56 -3.40 -7.38
C ARG A 32 -19.62 -4.65 -8.24
N HIS A 33 -19.79 -5.81 -7.62
CA HIS A 33 -19.90 -7.08 -8.32
C HIS A 33 -21.17 -7.15 -9.20
N GLU A 34 -22.33 -6.69 -8.71
CA GLU A 34 -23.56 -6.65 -9.49
C GLU A 34 -23.46 -5.72 -10.70
N VAL A 35 -22.96 -4.49 -10.51
CA VAL A 35 -22.74 -3.52 -11.58
C VAL A 35 -21.76 -4.08 -12.61
N GLY A 36 -20.65 -4.65 -12.17
CA GLY A 36 -19.67 -5.30 -13.04
C GLY A 36 -20.29 -6.42 -13.88
N ARG A 37 -21.09 -7.29 -13.25
CA ARG A 37 -21.76 -8.40 -13.95
C ARG A 37 -22.67 -7.92 -15.09
N LYS A 38 -23.46 -6.87 -14.88
CA LYS A 38 -24.34 -6.30 -15.92
C LYS A 38 -23.54 -5.66 -17.06
N LEU A 39 -22.46 -4.94 -16.73
CA LEU A 39 -21.54 -4.38 -17.73
C LEU A 39 -20.87 -5.45 -18.60
N HIS A 40 -20.52 -6.61 -18.02
CA HIS A 40 -19.86 -7.70 -18.75
C HIS A 40 -20.79 -8.47 -19.69
N ARG A 41 -22.10 -8.55 -19.39
CA ARG A 41 -23.09 -9.27 -20.23
C ARG A 41 -23.55 -8.46 -21.46
N ALA A 42 -22.72 -7.54 -21.96
CA ALA A 42 -23.00 -6.61 -23.06
C ALA A 42 -24.17 -5.62 -22.86
N ASP A 43 -24.89 -5.65 -21.73
CA ASP A 43 -25.87 -4.62 -21.36
C ASP A 43 -25.20 -3.46 -20.59
N HIS A 44 -24.35 -2.73 -21.31
CA HIS A 44 -23.62 -1.59 -20.76
C HIS A 44 -24.54 -0.51 -20.21
N PHE A 45 -25.70 -0.31 -20.85
CA PHE A 45 -26.64 0.73 -20.45
C PHE A 45 -27.35 0.38 -19.14
N ALA A 46 -27.83 -0.86 -18.97
CA ALA A 46 -28.40 -1.28 -17.70
C ALA A 46 -27.36 -1.27 -16.57
N GLY A 47 -26.11 -1.67 -16.86
CA GLY A 47 -25.01 -1.57 -15.90
C GLY A 47 -24.76 -0.12 -15.45
N ARG A 48 -24.76 0.84 -16.39
CA ARG A 48 -24.63 2.27 -16.08
C ARG A 48 -25.82 2.81 -15.29
N ARG A 49 -27.06 2.44 -15.66
CA ARG A 49 -28.27 2.84 -14.92
C ARG A 49 -28.27 2.34 -13.48
N LEU A 50 -27.96 1.05 -13.28
CA LEU A 50 -27.83 0.47 -11.95
C LEU A 50 -26.73 1.20 -11.16
N GLY A 51 -25.55 1.34 -11.76
CA GLY A 51 -24.41 2.00 -11.13
C GLY A 51 -24.73 3.43 -10.72
N ALA A 52 -25.36 4.22 -11.58
CA ALA A 52 -25.76 5.60 -11.29
C ALA A 52 -26.74 5.66 -10.11
N SER A 53 -27.72 4.75 -10.05
CA SER A 53 -28.68 4.67 -8.94
C SER A 53 -27.97 4.36 -7.60
N LEU A 54 -27.17 3.31 -7.58
CA LEU A 54 -26.44 2.87 -6.37
C LEU A 54 -25.44 3.92 -5.89
N ILE A 55 -24.64 4.49 -6.81
CA ILE A 55 -23.66 5.54 -6.49
C ILE A 55 -24.37 6.76 -5.93
N SER A 56 -25.49 7.19 -6.51
CA SER A 56 -26.23 8.36 -6.03
C SER A 56 -26.75 8.15 -4.60
N ASN A 57 -27.33 6.99 -4.32
CA ASN A 57 -27.79 6.63 -2.97
C ASN A 57 -26.63 6.64 -1.95
N ASN A 58 -25.49 6.04 -2.31
CA ASN A 58 -24.34 5.99 -1.42
C ASN A 58 -23.68 7.36 -1.23
N ILE A 59 -23.67 8.22 -2.25
CA ILE A 59 -23.18 9.61 -2.12
C ILE A 59 -24.02 10.38 -1.11
N ALA A 60 -25.35 10.23 -1.12
CA ALA A 60 -26.21 10.86 -0.13
C ALA A 60 -25.82 10.43 1.30
N THR A 61 -25.62 9.13 1.53
CA THR A 61 -25.16 8.59 2.82
C THR A 61 -23.77 9.10 3.20
N ILE A 62 -22.82 9.15 2.25
CA ILE A 62 -21.47 9.67 2.50
C ILE A 62 -21.51 11.13 2.92
N ILE A 63 -22.33 11.95 2.26
CA ILE A 63 -22.45 13.37 2.59
C ILE A 63 -22.98 13.54 4.02
N GLN A 64 -24.07 12.85 4.35
CA GLN A 64 -24.69 12.89 5.67
C GLN A 64 -23.72 12.47 6.78
N ASN A 65 -22.91 11.43 6.53
CA ASN A 65 -22.05 10.86 7.57
C ASN A 65 -20.68 11.52 7.70
N TYR A 66 -20.13 12.10 6.62
CA TYR A 66 -18.73 12.55 6.60
C TYR A 66 -18.55 14.03 6.30
N PHE A 67 -19.48 14.67 5.58
CA PHE A 67 -19.28 16.02 5.04
C PHE A 67 -20.09 17.12 5.73
N MET A 68 -21.06 16.77 6.58
CA MET A 68 -21.98 17.74 7.22
C MET A 68 -21.27 18.77 8.12
N ASP A 69 -20.15 18.39 8.72
CA ASP A 69 -19.37 19.16 9.69
C ASP A 69 -18.08 19.76 9.10
N LYS A 70 -17.81 19.56 7.80
CA LYS A 70 -16.54 19.98 7.19
C LYS A 70 -16.55 21.49 6.87
N PRO A 71 -15.42 22.19 7.08
CA PRO A 71 -15.35 23.63 6.86
C PRO A 71 -15.39 23.95 5.35
N LYS A 72 -15.85 25.16 4.99
CA LYS A 72 -16.01 25.60 3.60
C LYS A 72 -14.73 25.51 2.76
N ASP A 73 -13.56 25.65 3.38
CA ASP A 73 -12.27 25.63 2.71
C ASP A 73 -11.68 24.23 2.54
N TRP A 74 -12.41 23.17 2.92
CA TRP A 74 -11.97 21.79 2.82
C TRP A 74 -11.66 21.38 1.36
N ARG A 75 -10.53 20.68 1.15
CA ARG A 75 -9.99 20.35 -0.18
C ARG A 75 -9.60 18.88 -0.32
N PRO A 76 -10.50 17.99 -0.76
CA PRO A 76 -10.17 16.59 -0.94
C PRO A 76 -9.41 16.31 -2.23
N LEU A 77 -8.55 15.29 -2.16
CA LEU A 77 -8.15 14.50 -3.33
C LEU A 77 -8.97 13.21 -3.35
N ILE A 78 -9.68 12.93 -4.44
CA ILE A 78 -10.55 11.75 -4.57
C ILE A 78 -10.00 10.83 -5.64
N TYR A 79 -10.03 9.52 -5.42
CA TYR A 79 -9.67 8.56 -6.45
C TYR A 79 -10.53 7.31 -6.40
N CYS A 80 -10.67 6.67 -7.56
CA CYS A 80 -11.16 5.31 -7.69
C CYS A 80 -10.12 4.47 -8.45
N TRP A 81 -10.47 3.28 -8.93
CA TRP A 81 -9.51 2.41 -9.65
C TRP A 81 -8.84 3.08 -10.86
N ARG A 82 -9.60 3.81 -11.68
CA ARG A 82 -9.14 4.40 -12.96
C ARG A 82 -9.43 5.90 -13.12
N GLY A 83 -9.82 6.59 -12.05
CA GLY A 83 -10.24 8.00 -12.15
C GLY A 83 -11.50 8.21 -13.00
N GLY A 84 -12.36 7.19 -13.10
CA GLY A 84 -13.56 7.19 -13.93
C GLY A 84 -14.82 7.66 -13.20
N GLN A 85 -15.98 7.14 -13.60
CA GLN A 85 -17.29 7.59 -13.11
C GLN A 85 -17.42 7.55 -11.58
N ARG A 86 -16.90 6.51 -10.91
CA ARG A 86 -16.98 6.38 -9.44
C ARG A 86 -16.44 7.61 -8.68
N SER A 87 -15.21 8.03 -8.97
CA SER A 87 -14.60 9.20 -8.32
C SER A 87 -15.21 10.51 -8.81
N ASN A 88 -15.53 10.59 -10.10
CA ASN A 88 -16.10 11.81 -10.67
C ASN A 88 -17.53 12.09 -10.19
N SER A 89 -18.34 11.07 -9.89
CA SER A 89 -19.69 11.26 -9.35
C SER A 89 -19.66 11.93 -7.99
N LEU A 90 -18.83 11.45 -7.05
CA LEU A 90 -18.68 12.11 -5.75
C LEU A 90 -18.05 13.50 -5.91
N ALA A 91 -17.00 13.62 -6.75
CA ALA A 91 -16.35 14.90 -6.99
C ALA A 91 -17.30 15.95 -7.57
N TYR A 92 -18.22 15.56 -8.47
CA TYR A 92 -19.23 16.44 -9.03
C TYR A 92 -20.14 17.01 -7.94
N VAL A 93 -20.69 16.17 -7.07
CA VAL A 93 -21.58 16.65 -6.01
C VAL A 93 -20.84 17.56 -5.04
N LEU A 94 -19.64 17.16 -4.60
CA LEU A 94 -18.83 17.95 -3.67
C LEU A 94 -18.39 19.30 -4.28
N ALA A 95 -18.00 19.33 -5.56
CA ALA A 95 -17.50 20.53 -6.22
C ALA A 95 -18.62 21.44 -6.73
N MET A 96 -19.61 20.89 -7.43
CA MET A 96 -20.61 21.68 -8.16
C MET A 96 -21.84 21.98 -7.32
N VAL A 97 -22.24 21.08 -6.41
CA VAL A 97 -23.45 21.28 -5.58
C VAL A 97 -23.09 21.94 -4.25
N ILE A 98 -22.02 21.47 -3.58
CA ILE A 98 -21.62 21.99 -2.26
C ILE A 98 -20.62 23.15 -2.38
N GLY A 99 -19.74 23.14 -3.38
CA GLY A 99 -18.76 24.20 -3.61
C GLY A 99 -17.36 23.97 -3.05
N TYR A 100 -16.98 22.72 -2.72
CA TYR A 100 -15.63 22.39 -2.27
C TYR A 100 -14.61 22.44 -3.41
N ARG A 101 -13.34 22.72 -3.07
CA ARG A 101 -12.22 22.60 -4.02
C ARG A 101 -11.74 21.15 -4.08
N VAL A 102 -12.30 20.39 -5.02
CA VAL A 102 -12.02 18.95 -5.18
C VAL A 102 -10.98 18.71 -6.27
N CYS A 103 -10.03 17.82 -6.01
CA CYS A 103 -9.17 17.25 -7.04
C CYS A 103 -9.48 15.76 -7.21
N VAL A 104 -9.39 15.27 -8.44
CA VAL A 104 -9.49 13.83 -8.76
C VAL A 104 -8.12 13.34 -9.22
N LEU A 105 -7.65 12.23 -8.68
CA LEU A 105 -6.39 11.63 -9.11
C LEU A 105 -6.53 11.13 -10.55
N ASP A 106 -5.74 11.70 -11.47
CA ASP A 106 -5.73 11.29 -12.86
C ASP A 106 -5.40 9.81 -13.01
N ARG A 107 -6.21 9.11 -13.80
CA ARG A 107 -6.15 7.65 -14.00
C ARG A 107 -6.22 6.81 -12.70
N GLY A 108 -6.55 7.43 -11.57
CA GLY A 108 -6.88 6.78 -10.29
C GLY A 108 -5.75 5.98 -9.65
N TYR A 109 -6.15 5.00 -8.83
CA TYR A 109 -5.25 4.09 -8.11
C TYR A 109 -4.29 3.34 -9.04
N LEU A 110 -4.68 3.05 -10.30
CA LEU A 110 -3.79 2.39 -11.26
C LEU A 110 -2.49 3.18 -11.48
N THR A 111 -2.57 4.51 -11.57
CA THR A 111 -1.37 5.36 -11.68
C THR A 111 -0.50 5.26 -10.44
N TYR A 112 -1.11 5.27 -9.26
CA TYR A 112 -0.40 5.09 -8.00
C TYR A 112 0.30 3.73 -7.95
N ARG A 113 -0.39 2.64 -8.32
CA ARG A 113 0.20 1.29 -8.35
C ARG A 113 1.42 1.23 -9.27
N ASN A 114 1.30 1.76 -10.48
CA ASN A 114 2.43 1.81 -11.43
C ASN A 114 3.58 2.64 -10.89
N HIS A 115 3.28 3.76 -10.22
CA HIS A 115 4.29 4.59 -9.58
C HIS A 115 5.03 3.84 -8.46
N ILE A 116 4.34 3.05 -7.63
CA ILE A 116 4.98 2.23 -6.60
C ILE A 116 5.93 1.20 -7.21
N ILE A 117 5.49 0.45 -8.23
CA ILE A 117 6.34 -0.54 -8.91
C ILE A 117 7.58 0.14 -9.50
N SER A 118 7.39 1.25 -10.21
CA SER A 118 8.48 2.01 -10.82
C SER A 118 9.46 2.54 -9.77
N GLN A 119 8.95 3.06 -8.65
CA GLN A 119 9.80 3.59 -7.58
C GLN A 119 10.65 2.52 -6.93
N ILE A 120 10.07 1.35 -6.60
CA ILE A 120 10.86 0.25 -6.04
C ILE A 120 11.99 -0.10 -7.01
N SER A 121 11.68 -0.25 -8.30
CA SER A 121 12.71 -0.51 -9.32
C SER A 121 13.81 0.56 -9.30
N SER A 122 13.46 1.84 -9.37
CA SER A 122 14.43 2.94 -9.40
C SER A 122 15.27 3.02 -8.13
N PHE A 123 14.66 2.81 -6.96
CA PHE A 123 15.39 2.79 -5.70
C PHE A 123 16.32 1.58 -5.61
N SER A 124 15.90 0.42 -6.10
CA SER A 124 16.74 -0.78 -6.17
C SER A 124 17.94 -0.61 -7.09
N ASP A 125 17.84 0.17 -8.17
CA ASP A 125 18.98 0.45 -9.05
C ASP A 125 20.04 1.35 -8.35
N CYS A 126 19.66 2.11 -7.32
CA CYS A 126 20.55 3.02 -6.59
C CYS A 126 20.92 2.55 -5.17
N ILE A 127 20.36 1.45 -4.69
CA ILE A 127 20.52 1.04 -3.29
C ILE A 127 21.94 0.53 -3.01
N LYS A 128 22.59 1.08 -1.99
CA LYS A 128 23.85 0.55 -1.46
C LYS A 128 23.56 -0.44 -0.34
N ALA A 129 23.04 -1.61 -0.71
CA ALA A 129 22.61 -2.60 0.26
C ALA A 129 23.79 -3.38 0.89
N LYS A 130 23.65 -3.73 2.17
CA LYS A 130 24.47 -4.72 2.88
C LYS A 130 23.53 -5.76 3.49
N VAL A 131 23.80 -7.03 3.23
CA VAL A 131 22.89 -8.12 3.62
C VAL A 131 23.42 -8.84 4.85
N ILE A 132 22.58 -8.95 5.88
CA ILE A 132 22.86 -9.70 7.11
C ILE A 132 22.36 -11.13 6.92
N THR A 133 23.28 -12.09 6.91
CA THR A 133 22.98 -13.52 6.72
C THR A 133 23.41 -14.31 7.95
N GLY A 134 22.91 -15.53 8.10
CA GLY A 134 23.20 -16.38 9.26
C GLY A 134 22.11 -17.43 9.49
N PRO A 135 22.36 -18.41 10.36
CA PRO A 135 21.39 -19.47 10.65
C PRO A 135 20.13 -18.91 11.32
N THR A 136 19.00 -19.60 11.17
CA THR A 136 17.78 -19.28 11.93
C THR A 136 18.06 -19.26 13.44
N GLY A 137 17.41 -18.34 14.16
CA GLY A 137 17.60 -18.20 15.61
C GLY A 137 18.86 -17.45 16.05
N CYS A 138 19.71 -16.98 15.12
CA CYS A 138 20.90 -16.19 15.46
C CYS A 138 20.64 -14.68 15.67
N GLY A 139 19.38 -14.26 15.79
CA GLY A 139 19.06 -12.86 16.11
C GLY A 139 19.40 -11.84 15.02
N LYS A 140 19.38 -12.23 13.73
CA LYS A 140 19.62 -11.32 12.57
C LYS A 140 18.70 -10.10 12.62
N THR A 141 17.42 -10.33 12.86
CA THR A 141 16.43 -9.28 13.04
C THR A 141 16.79 -8.36 14.20
N LYS A 142 17.17 -8.93 15.37
CA LYS A 142 17.63 -8.13 16.54
C LYS A 142 18.80 -7.22 16.18
N LEU A 143 19.77 -7.75 15.44
CA LEU A 143 20.90 -6.97 14.94
C LEU A 143 20.44 -5.88 13.97
N LEU A 144 19.51 -6.18 13.06
CA LEU A 144 18.96 -5.20 12.11
C LEU A 144 18.30 -4.02 12.84
N HIS A 145 17.45 -4.26 13.83
CA HIS A 145 16.84 -3.18 14.61
C HIS A 145 17.84 -2.45 15.52
N PHE A 146 18.87 -3.14 16.02
CA PHE A 146 19.95 -2.49 16.74
C PHE A 146 20.69 -1.48 15.83
N LEU A 147 21.00 -1.85 14.59
CA LEU A 147 21.60 -0.93 13.61
C LEU A 147 20.70 0.29 13.37
N SER A 148 19.38 0.10 13.25
CA SER A 148 18.43 1.20 13.15
C SER A 148 18.48 2.14 14.37
N SER A 149 18.60 1.59 15.59
CA SER A 149 18.76 2.40 16.81
C SER A 149 20.08 3.18 16.87
N CYS A 150 21.11 2.71 16.15
CA CYS A 150 22.37 3.42 15.95
C CYS A 150 22.31 4.47 14.81
N GLY A 151 21.15 4.68 14.18
CA GLY A 151 20.97 5.65 13.11
C GLY A 151 21.30 5.14 11.70
N GLU A 152 21.53 3.83 11.54
CA GLU A 152 21.67 3.21 10.22
C GLU A 152 20.30 3.04 9.53
N GLN A 153 20.31 2.97 8.19
CA GLN A 153 19.09 2.74 7.42
C GLN A 153 18.86 1.25 7.30
N ILE A 154 17.62 0.80 7.54
CA ILE A 154 17.26 -0.61 7.44
C ILE A 154 16.04 -0.83 6.54
N LEU A 155 16.01 -1.96 5.85
CA LEU A 155 14.83 -2.47 5.17
C LEU A 155 14.46 -3.82 5.79
N ASP A 156 13.60 -3.78 6.81
CA ASP A 156 13.06 -4.97 7.47
C ASP A 156 11.92 -5.58 6.65
N LEU A 157 12.26 -6.48 5.73
CA LEU A 157 11.27 -7.09 4.83
C LEU A 157 10.30 -8.02 5.56
N GLU A 158 10.76 -8.75 6.58
CA GLU A 158 9.90 -9.64 7.36
C GLU A 158 8.88 -8.84 8.18
N GLY A 159 9.30 -7.75 8.82
CA GLY A 159 8.38 -6.84 9.53
C GLY A 159 7.35 -6.22 8.59
N LEU A 160 7.75 -5.79 7.39
CA LEU A 160 6.80 -5.27 6.39
C LEU A 160 5.82 -6.35 5.89
N ALA A 161 6.26 -7.61 5.88
CA ALA A 161 5.49 -8.79 5.49
C ALA A 161 4.64 -9.38 6.63
N ASN A 162 4.73 -8.87 7.86
CA ASN A 162 4.19 -9.52 9.07
C ASN A 162 4.64 -11.00 9.18
N HIS A 163 5.91 -11.31 8.87
CA HIS A 163 6.43 -12.67 8.92
C HIS A 163 7.01 -13.03 10.29
N LYS A 164 6.92 -14.31 10.66
CA LYS A 164 7.23 -14.79 12.02
C LYS A 164 8.72 -14.66 12.39
N GLY A 165 9.62 -14.63 11.41
CA GLY A 165 11.07 -14.47 11.66
C GLY A 165 11.46 -13.08 12.18
N GLY A 166 10.70 -12.05 11.82
CA GLY A 166 11.09 -10.64 12.00
C GLY A 166 10.55 -9.96 13.26
N SER A 167 9.78 -10.67 14.09
CA SER A 167 9.21 -10.10 15.32
C SER A 167 10.12 -10.37 16.51
N ILE A 168 10.97 -9.39 16.84
CA ILE A 168 11.83 -9.39 18.04
C ILE A 168 11.01 -9.41 19.35
N LEU A 169 9.70 -9.13 19.28
CA LEU A 169 8.85 -8.93 20.45
C LEU A 169 7.62 -9.85 20.44
N GLY A 170 7.77 -11.13 20.10
CA GLY A 170 6.75 -12.16 20.40
C GLY A 170 5.30 -11.76 20.09
N GLY A 171 5.08 -10.99 19.02
CA GLY A 171 3.98 -10.03 18.96
C GLY A 171 3.00 -10.34 17.86
N ILE A 172 1.89 -10.98 18.25
CA ILE A 172 0.61 -11.15 17.54
C ILE A 172 0.74 -11.83 16.17
N ASP A 173 0.03 -12.96 15.98
CA ASP A 173 -0.08 -13.66 14.69
C ASP A 173 -0.90 -12.80 13.69
N LEU A 174 -0.28 -11.71 13.20
CA LEU A 174 -0.88 -10.81 12.24
C LEU A 174 -0.86 -11.46 10.86
N PRO A 175 -1.98 -11.43 10.12
CA PRO A 175 -2.00 -11.99 8.78
C PRO A 175 -1.00 -11.23 7.88
N GLN A 176 -0.30 -11.99 7.03
CA GLN A 176 0.52 -11.37 5.98
C GLN A 176 -0.36 -10.47 5.11
N PRO A 177 0.09 -9.25 4.80
CA PRO A 177 -0.66 -8.33 3.95
C PRO A 177 -0.86 -8.92 2.55
N PRO A 178 -1.74 -8.35 1.73
CA PRO A 178 -1.75 -8.62 0.30
C PRO A 178 -0.45 -8.14 -0.37
N GLN A 179 -0.12 -8.74 -1.53
CA GLN A 179 1.13 -8.44 -2.26
C GLN A 179 1.28 -6.95 -2.59
N LYS A 180 0.20 -6.29 -3.05
CA LYS A 180 0.26 -4.87 -3.42
C LYS A 180 0.55 -3.97 -2.22
N LEU A 181 -0.05 -4.26 -1.07
CA LEU A 181 0.17 -3.52 0.17
C LEU A 181 1.60 -3.76 0.70
N PHE A 182 2.13 -4.98 0.59
CA PHE A 182 3.54 -5.27 0.90
C PHE A 182 4.48 -4.41 0.05
N GLU A 183 4.25 -4.34 -1.26
CA GLU A 183 5.03 -3.49 -2.17
C GLU A 183 4.90 -2.00 -1.83
N THR A 184 3.68 -1.54 -1.50
CA THR A 184 3.46 -0.16 -1.01
C THR A 184 4.28 0.12 0.25
N ARG A 185 4.27 -0.79 1.23
CA ARG A 185 5.06 -0.67 2.47
C ARG A 185 6.55 -0.59 2.19
N ILE A 186 7.09 -1.44 1.30
CA ILE A 186 8.49 -1.36 0.86
C ILE A 186 8.80 0.02 0.29
N ALA A 187 7.99 0.50 -0.66
CA ALA A 187 8.22 1.79 -1.29
C ALA A 187 8.16 2.95 -0.29
N GLN A 188 7.26 2.89 0.71
CA GLN A 188 7.21 3.91 1.77
C GLN A 188 8.50 3.98 2.57
N VAL A 189 9.06 2.83 2.97
CA VAL A 189 10.32 2.79 3.71
C VAL A 189 11.47 3.28 2.83
N MET A 190 11.58 2.78 1.60
CA MET A 190 12.66 3.16 0.68
C MET A 190 12.66 4.66 0.34
N ARG A 191 11.49 5.32 0.30
CA ARG A 191 11.40 6.78 0.08
C ARG A 191 12.07 7.60 1.18
N THR A 192 12.25 7.05 2.37
CA THR A 192 12.90 7.75 3.49
C THR A 192 14.43 7.64 3.46
N PHE A 193 14.97 6.84 2.56
CA PHE A 193 16.40 6.61 2.50
C PHE A 193 17.17 7.76 1.84
N ASP A 194 18.32 8.07 2.41
CA ASP A 194 19.44 8.70 1.73
C ASP A 194 20.24 7.61 1.00
N PHE A 195 20.12 7.58 -0.33
CA PHE A 195 20.79 6.62 -1.21
C PHE A 195 22.31 6.80 -1.29
N ASN A 196 22.88 7.85 -0.68
CA ASN A 196 24.32 7.97 -0.53
C ASN A 196 24.88 7.07 0.59
N ARG A 197 24.03 6.70 1.54
CA ARG A 197 24.37 5.86 2.71
C ARG A 197 24.00 4.41 2.47
N THR A 198 24.55 3.53 3.31
CA THR A 198 24.22 2.10 3.27
C THR A 198 22.79 1.85 3.76
N VAL A 199 22.17 0.80 3.21
CA VAL A 199 20.93 0.22 3.72
C VAL A 199 21.19 -1.22 4.13
N TRP A 200 20.87 -1.58 5.37
CA TRP A 200 20.97 -2.94 5.87
C TRP A 200 19.68 -3.71 5.63
N ILE A 201 19.81 -4.95 5.19
CA ILE A 201 18.68 -5.82 4.85
C ILE A 201 18.97 -7.22 5.41
N GLU A 202 17.96 -7.90 5.93
CA GLU A 202 18.08 -9.32 6.29
C GLU A 202 18.11 -10.20 5.03
N ASP A 203 18.91 -11.27 5.07
CA ASP A 203 18.98 -12.27 4.01
C ASP A 203 17.68 -13.08 3.98
N GLU A 204 16.90 -12.88 2.92
CA GLU A 204 15.63 -13.56 2.69
C GLU A 204 15.71 -14.41 1.43
N ALA A 205 14.82 -15.40 1.30
CA ALA A 205 14.61 -16.00 -0.02
C ALA A 205 13.93 -14.98 -0.96
N ALA A 206 13.77 -15.32 -2.24
CA ALA A 206 12.98 -14.50 -3.17
C ALA A 206 11.52 -14.29 -2.72
N THR A 207 11.07 -15.05 -1.73
CA THR A 207 9.73 -15.03 -1.14
C THR A 207 9.77 -15.03 0.37
N ILE A 208 8.83 -14.31 0.99
CA ILE A 208 8.61 -14.28 2.44
C ILE A 208 7.19 -14.81 2.69
N GLY A 209 7.08 -16.09 3.06
CA GLY A 209 5.78 -16.78 3.08
C GLY A 209 5.13 -16.77 1.70
N LYS A 210 3.93 -16.19 1.58
CA LYS A 210 3.20 -16.06 0.30
C LYS A 210 3.58 -14.84 -0.54
N LEU A 211 4.46 -13.97 -0.02
CA LEU A 211 4.80 -12.69 -0.62
C LEU A 211 6.07 -12.80 -1.43
N HIS A 212 6.12 -12.09 -2.55
CA HIS A 212 7.30 -12.03 -3.42
C HIS A 212 8.04 -10.72 -3.20
N ILE A 213 9.37 -10.79 -3.04
CA ILE A 213 10.21 -9.60 -3.05
C ILE A 213 10.24 -9.06 -4.50
N PRO A 214 10.05 -7.75 -4.73
CA PRO A 214 10.16 -7.16 -6.05
C PRO A 214 11.48 -7.54 -6.73
N ARG A 215 11.40 -8.06 -7.96
CA ARG A 215 12.54 -8.68 -8.66
C ARG A 215 13.82 -7.84 -8.62
N LYS A 216 13.72 -6.55 -8.93
CA LYS A 216 14.86 -5.62 -8.93
C LYS A 216 15.50 -5.43 -7.55
N LEU A 217 14.68 -5.40 -6.51
CA LEU A 217 15.17 -5.34 -5.13
C LEU A 217 15.88 -6.64 -4.75
N TRP A 218 15.29 -7.78 -5.13
CA TRP A 218 15.90 -9.08 -4.90
C TRP A 218 17.24 -9.26 -5.63
N GLU A 219 17.32 -8.86 -6.91
CA GLU A 219 18.57 -8.85 -7.68
C GLU A 219 19.64 -7.97 -7.01
N ALA A 220 19.27 -6.78 -6.52
CA ALA A 220 20.17 -5.92 -5.78
C ALA A 220 20.69 -6.59 -4.50
N MET A 221 19.81 -7.24 -3.72
CA MET A 221 20.20 -8.02 -2.53
C MET A 221 21.19 -9.13 -2.86
N LEU A 222 20.96 -9.89 -3.96
CA LEU A 222 21.86 -10.96 -4.39
C LEU A 222 23.27 -10.47 -4.74
N SER A 223 23.39 -9.28 -5.34
CA SER A 223 24.68 -8.67 -5.71
C SER A 223 25.38 -7.94 -4.55
N SER A 224 24.74 -7.82 -3.39
CA SER A 224 25.22 -7.01 -2.28
C SER A 224 26.23 -7.75 -1.39
N PRO A 225 27.17 -7.04 -0.74
CA PRO A 225 28.06 -7.63 0.26
C PRO A 225 27.27 -8.30 1.40
N ARG A 226 27.69 -9.51 1.79
CA ARG A 226 27.05 -10.32 2.83
C ARG A 226 27.88 -10.35 4.11
N TYR A 227 27.20 -10.18 5.24
CA TYR A 227 27.77 -10.18 6.57
C TYR A 227 27.16 -11.32 7.36
N PHE A 228 27.96 -12.35 7.63
CA PHE A 228 27.51 -13.57 8.32
C PHE A 228 27.55 -13.38 9.84
N VAL A 229 26.39 -13.49 10.48
CA VAL A 229 26.26 -13.48 11.94
C VAL A 229 26.59 -14.88 12.46
N ARG A 230 27.70 -14.97 13.20
CA ARG A 230 28.13 -16.21 13.84
C ARG A 230 27.74 -16.19 15.31
N LEU A 231 26.75 -17.01 15.67
CA LEU A 231 26.43 -17.35 17.04
C LEU A 231 26.64 -18.86 17.27
N PRO A 232 27.30 -19.26 18.37
CA PRO A 232 27.38 -20.65 18.82
C PRO A 232 25.98 -21.27 18.93
N PHE A 233 25.84 -22.57 18.63
CA PHE A 233 24.53 -23.24 18.58
C PHE A 233 23.78 -23.16 19.92
N ASN A 234 24.50 -23.27 21.03
CA ASN A 234 24.01 -23.18 22.41
C ASN A 234 23.48 -21.78 22.81
N GLU A 235 23.71 -20.75 21.99
CA GLU A 235 23.26 -19.37 22.23
C GLU A 235 22.18 -18.93 21.24
N ARG A 236 21.75 -19.83 20.35
CA ARG A 236 20.62 -19.58 19.43
C ARG A 236 19.31 -19.85 20.16
N VAL A 237 18.28 -19.10 19.81
CA VAL A 237 16.91 -19.24 20.34
C VAL A 237 16.03 -19.95 19.33
#